data_AF-A0A166EZ72-F1
#
_entry.id   AF-A0A166EZ72-F1
#
_cell.length_a   1.000
_cell.length_b   1.000
_cell.length_c   1.000
_cell.angle_alpha   90.00
_cell.angle_beta   90.00
_cell.angle_gamma   90.00
#
_symmetry.space_group_name_H-M   'P 1'
#
loop_
_entity.id
_entity.type
_entity.pdbx_description
1 polymer ?
#
loop_
_entity_poly.entity_id
_entity_poly.type
_entity_poly.pdbx_seq_one_letter_code
_entity_poly.pdbx_strand_id
1 'polypeptide(L)'
;MANTSCAEAFPSISDLLNQADAGLNISAAVSNCSEICSIAWGAGDPDLSGIGLIICYIIQAVVTLFSGPFFCIYYYRSHKDFSPDKQRRLGELHDTILDAIAQFSVPVVVAAFISVHHDHPPFYEIDFIHSLTTMQLLSLFSTAFTASIFDKPRKSTTRIIVICVYGLLDLGFYIGIVMWLLTTPGRWAVINELGKACNTYGNTLLPGFGIFQERSVVGTIFGVIMICVAGSLAVAVVAACCNVNWIWLAGLMSLASSIGMVVELLKMKSLRDSIRGIAGSDFEDNDWGFAQVVAMFLWVPVYVGVYQYYFS
;
A
#
# COMPACT_ATOMS: atom_id res chain seq x y z
N MET A 1 -3.86 -10.72 47.02
CA MET A 1 -4.39 -10.44 45.67
C MET A 1 -3.31 -10.91 44.72
N ALA A 2 -3.58 -11.98 43.99
CA ALA A 2 -2.58 -12.69 43.19
C ALA A 2 -2.08 -11.77 42.07
N ASN A 3 -0.76 -11.81 41.81
CA ASN A 3 -0.15 -11.34 40.58
C ASN A 3 -0.70 -12.19 39.42
N THR A 4 -1.91 -11.91 38.94
CA THR A 4 -2.29 -12.30 37.59
C THR A 4 -1.45 -11.45 36.65
N SER A 5 -0.61 -12.10 35.86
CA SER A 5 0.19 -11.41 34.85
C SER A 5 -0.76 -10.68 33.88
N CYS A 6 -0.36 -9.54 33.34
CA CYS A 6 -1.25 -8.76 32.48
C CYS A 6 -1.70 -9.52 31.23
N ALA A 7 -0.85 -10.43 30.74
CA ALA A 7 -1.16 -11.34 29.65
C ALA A 7 -2.34 -12.28 29.97
N GLU A 8 -2.59 -12.61 31.24
CA GLU A 8 -3.76 -13.41 31.64
C GLU A 8 -5.04 -12.57 31.73
N ALA A 9 -4.93 -11.27 32.05
CA ALA A 9 -6.07 -10.37 32.13
C ALA A 9 -6.53 -9.86 30.76
N PHE A 10 -5.58 -9.72 29.83
CA PHE A 10 -5.81 -9.27 28.46
C PHE A 10 -5.05 -10.17 27.48
N PRO A 11 -5.55 -11.37 27.19
CA PRO A 11 -4.86 -12.30 26.29
C PRO A 11 -4.90 -11.83 24.83
N SER A 12 -5.83 -10.93 24.48
CA SER A 12 -5.90 -10.31 23.16
C SER A 12 -6.33 -8.84 23.22
N ILE A 13 -6.10 -8.12 22.12
CA ILE A 13 -6.69 -6.79 21.87
C ILE A 13 -8.21 -6.83 21.96
N SER A 14 -8.84 -7.90 21.49
CA SER A 14 -10.31 -8.01 21.52
C SER A 14 -10.85 -7.93 22.94
N ASP A 15 -10.20 -8.62 23.86
CA ASP A 15 -10.62 -8.62 25.27
C ASP A 15 -10.46 -7.23 25.87
N LEU A 16 -9.38 -6.52 25.54
CA LEU A 16 -9.18 -5.14 25.96
C LEU A 16 -10.25 -4.21 25.38
N LEU A 17 -10.57 -4.34 24.09
CA LEU A 17 -11.57 -3.50 23.42
C LEU A 17 -12.98 -3.78 23.95
N ASN A 18 -13.35 -5.05 24.14
CA ASN A 18 -14.66 -5.44 24.69
C ASN A 18 -14.81 -4.98 26.15
N GLN A 19 -13.73 -5.02 26.94
CA GLN A 19 -13.75 -4.48 28.32
C GLN A 19 -13.79 -2.95 28.34
N ALA A 20 -13.15 -2.27 27.40
CA ALA A 20 -13.26 -0.82 27.23
C ALA A 20 -14.70 -0.41 26.85
N ASP A 21 -15.35 -1.15 25.96
CA ASP A 21 -16.77 -0.96 25.64
C ASP A 21 -17.68 -1.19 26.86
N ALA A 22 -17.25 -2.02 27.81
CA ALA A 22 -17.91 -2.23 29.10
C ALA A 22 -17.58 -1.16 30.18
N GLY A 23 -16.79 -0.14 29.84
CA GLY A 23 -16.46 1.00 30.71
C GLY A 23 -15.11 0.93 31.43
N LEU A 24 -14.20 0.05 31.00
CA LEU A 24 -12.83 0.02 31.52
C LEU A 24 -12.10 1.36 31.23
N ASN A 25 -11.47 1.93 32.24
CA ASN A 25 -10.61 3.11 32.08
C ASN A 25 -9.24 2.68 31.50
N ILE A 26 -9.04 2.93 30.21
CA ILE A 26 -7.87 2.50 29.43
C ILE A 26 -6.59 3.11 29.99
N SER A 27 -6.62 4.40 30.32
CA SER A 27 -5.46 5.10 30.87
C SER A 27 -4.96 4.48 32.18
N ALA A 28 -5.90 4.05 33.04
CA ALA A 28 -5.57 3.36 34.29
C ALA A 28 -5.10 1.90 34.07
N ALA A 29 -5.66 1.21 33.07
CA ALA A 29 -5.23 -0.13 32.70
C ALA A 29 -3.79 -0.13 32.20
N VAL A 30 -3.44 0.81 31.31
CA VAL A 30 -2.08 0.97 30.78
C VAL A 30 -1.09 1.40 31.86
N SER A 31 -1.48 2.28 32.79
CA SER A 31 -0.59 2.68 33.89
C SER A 31 -0.26 1.52 34.84
N ASN A 32 -1.22 0.61 35.04
CA ASN A 32 -1.01 -0.60 35.83
C ASN A 32 -0.29 -1.68 35.03
N CYS A 33 -0.38 -1.64 33.70
CA CYS A 33 0.28 -2.60 32.84
C CYS A 33 0.73 -2.04 31.49
N SER A 34 2.03 -1.81 31.37
CA SER A 34 2.65 -1.34 30.12
C SER A 34 2.70 -2.41 29.02
N GLU A 35 2.66 -3.70 29.36
CA GLU A 35 2.66 -4.82 28.38
C GLU A 35 1.43 -4.80 27.46
N ILE A 36 0.32 -4.19 27.90
CA ILE A 36 -0.87 -3.98 27.07
C ILE A 36 -0.52 -3.26 25.76
N CYS A 37 0.46 -2.34 25.79
CA CYS A 37 0.90 -1.65 24.59
C CYS A 37 1.63 -2.57 23.60
N SER A 38 2.44 -3.51 24.08
CA SER A 38 3.09 -4.50 23.20
C SER A 38 2.06 -5.44 22.57
N ILE A 39 1.07 -5.90 23.34
CA ILE A 39 -0.04 -6.72 22.84
C ILE A 39 -0.89 -5.94 21.82
N ALA A 40 -1.13 -4.65 22.07
CA ALA A 40 -1.93 -3.78 21.22
C ALA A 40 -1.29 -3.52 19.84
N TRP A 41 0.03 -3.41 19.82
CA TRP A 41 0.77 -3.14 18.60
C TRP A 41 1.23 -4.41 17.88
N GLY A 42 1.38 -5.52 18.60
CA GLY A 42 1.89 -6.77 18.05
C GLY A 42 3.41 -6.78 17.89
N ALA A 43 3.94 -7.96 17.57
CA ALA A 43 5.37 -8.22 17.37
C ALA A 43 5.85 -7.92 15.94
N GLY A 44 4.92 -7.65 15.03
CA GLY A 44 5.15 -7.65 13.58
C GLY A 44 4.64 -8.95 12.94
N ASP A 45 4.60 -8.97 11.62
CA ASP A 45 4.28 -10.16 10.83
C ASP A 45 5.34 -10.28 9.71
N PRO A 46 6.28 -11.23 9.79
CA PRO A 46 7.32 -11.38 8.78
C PRO A 46 6.74 -11.69 7.38
N ASP A 47 5.52 -12.20 7.25
CA ASP A 47 4.88 -12.45 5.96
C ASP A 47 4.21 -11.20 5.35
N LEU A 48 4.15 -10.09 6.09
CA LEU A 48 3.70 -8.78 5.58
C LEU A 48 4.85 -7.77 5.53
N SER A 49 5.63 -7.66 6.59
CA SER A 49 6.62 -6.61 6.81
C SER A 49 8.04 -7.12 7.02
N GLY A 50 8.23 -8.42 6.76
CA GLY A 50 9.54 -9.06 6.76
C GLY A 50 10.52 -8.41 5.78
N ILE A 51 11.82 -8.58 6.08
CA ILE A 51 12.88 -7.87 5.37
C ILE A 51 12.90 -8.13 3.86
N GLY A 52 12.60 -9.37 3.42
CA GLY A 52 12.53 -9.71 2.00
C GLY A 52 11.37 -9.03 1.28
N LEU A 53 10.22 -8.87 1.94
CA LEU A 53 9.07 -8.14 1.37
C LEU A 53 9.32 -6.64 1.30
N ILE A 54 9.97 -6.06 2.32
CA ILE A 54 10.40 -4.66 2.27
C ILE A 54 11.33 -4.41 1.06
N ILE A 55 12.23 -5.35 0.76
CA ILE A 55 13.07 -5.27 -0.44
C ILE A 55 12.20 -5.31 -1.70
N CYS A 56 11.22 -6.21 -1.79
CA CYS A 56 10.28 -6.24 -2.92
C CYS A 56 9.50 -4.93 -3.08
N TYR A 57 9.05 -4.31 -1.99
CA TYR A 57 8.35 -3.02 -2.04
C TYR A 57 9.26 -1.88 -2.51
N ILE A 58 10.53 -1.89 -2.11
CA ILE A 58 11.54 -0.95 -2.61
C ILE A 58 11.77 -1.16 -4.11
N ILE A 59 11.94 -2.42 -4.56
CA ILE A 59 12.10 -2.74 -5.98
C ILE A 59 10.89 -2.25 -6.77
N GLN A 60 9.67 -2.53 -6.29
CA GLN A 60 8.44 -2.05 -6.90
C GLN A 60 8.44 -0.52 -7.03
N ALA A 61 8.74 0.19 -5.94
CA ALA A 61 8.74 1.66 -5.96
C ALA A 61 9.77 2.22 -6.95
N VAL A 62 10.96 1.62 -7.01
CA VAL A 62 12.01 2.00 -7.96
C VAL A 62 11.54 1.74 -9.40
N VAL A 63 11.06 0.52 -9.68
CA VAL A 63 10.56 0.15 -11.01
C VAL A 63 9.45 1.11 -11.45
N THR A 64 8.47 1.37 -10.60
CA THR A 64 7.36 2.29 -10.87
C THR A 64 7.83 3.73 -11.13
N LEU A 65 8.81 4.25 -10.38
CA LEU A 65 9.37 5.58 -10.65
C LEU A 65 10.02 5.64 -12.04
N PHE A 66 10.78 4.60 -12.41
CA PHE A 66 11.46 4.51 -13.70
C PHE A 66 10.49 4.29 -14.86
N SER A 67 9.53 3.39 -14.73
CA SER A 67 8.53 3.07 -15.76
C SER A 67 7.36 4.05 -15.79
N GLY A 68 7.20 4.89 -14.77
CA GLY A 68 6.13 5.87 -14.64
C GLY A 68 6.56 7.26 -15.13
N PRO A 69 6.84 8.21 -14.22
CA PRO A 69 7.13 9.60 -14.58
C PRO A 69 8.43 9.77 -15.37
N PHE A 70 9.51 9.06 -15.00
CA PHE A 70 10.78 9.19 -15.72
C PHE A 70 10.69 8.66 -17.14
N PHE A 71 9.94 7.58 -17.33
CA PHE A 71 9.64 7.06 -18.65
C PHE A 71 8.88 8.06 -19.51
N CYS A 72 7.84 8.72 -18.97
CA CYS A 72 7.08 9.73 -19.69
C CYS A 72 7.98 10.89 -20.16
N ILE A 73 8.90 11.35 -19.31
CA ILE A 73 9.88 12.40 -19.65
C ILE A 73 10.83 11.90 -20.76
N TYR A 74 11.35 10.69 -20.62
CA TYR A 74 12.25 10.08 -21.61
C TYR A 74 11.56 9.91 -22.98
N TYR A 75 10.35 9.36 -22.97
CA TYR A 75 9.54 9.13 -24.17
C TYR A 75 9.16 10.44 -24.83
N TYR A 76 8.70 11.44 -24.07
CA TYR A 76 8.39 12.77 -24.60
C TYR A 76 9.56 13.37 -25.37
N ARG A 77 10.79 13.26 -24.85
CA ARG A 77 12.00 13.79 -25.48
C ARG A 77 12.44 13.00 -26.71
N SER A 78 12.27 11.68 -26.71
CA SER A 78 12.98 10.80 -27.64
C SER A 78 12.07 10.07 -28.65
N HIS A 79 10.74 10.09 -28.47
CA HIS A 79 9.81 9.28 -29.27
C HIS A 79 9.86 9.57 -30.77
N LYS A 80 10.25 10.78 -31.19
CA LYS A 80 10.36 11.15 -32.61
C LYS A 80 11.49 10.42 -33.33
N ASP A 81 12.51 10.00 -32.60
CA ASP A 81 13.71 9.36 -33.14
C ASP A 81 13.64 7.82 -33.04
N PHE A 82 12.54 7.28 -32.52
CA PHE A 82 12.41 5.84 -32.32
C PHE A 82 12.01 5.14 -33.62
N SER A 83 12.74 4.07 -33.95
CA SER A 83 12.28 3.13 -34.97
C SER A 83 11.00 2.42 -34.50
N PRO A 84 10.13 1.98 -35.43
CA PRO A 84 8.93 1.21 -35.08
C PRO A 84 9.22 -0.02 -34.21
N ASP A 85 10.33 -0.71 -34.46
CA ASP A 85 10.76 -1.86 -33.66
C ASP A 85 11.18 -1.47 -32.24
N LYS A 86 11.87 -0.33 -32.08
CA LYS A 86 12.24 0.18 -30.75
C LYS A 86 11.00 0.56 -29.96
N GLN A 87 10.02 1.20 -30.59
CA GLN A 87 8.75 1.55 -29.96
C GLN A 87 7.96 0.30 -29.54
N ARG A 88 7.94 -0.74 -30.39
CA ARG A 88 7.30 -2.03 -30.07
C ARG A 88 7.95 -2.71 -28.86
N ARG A 89 9.28 -2.86 -28.86
CA ARG A 89 10.01 -3.49 -27.75
C ARG A 89 9.87 -2.72 -26.44
N LEU A 90 9.85 -1.38 -26.51
CA LEU A 90 9.60 -0.55 -25.34
C LEU A 90 8.18 -0.75 -24.79
N GLY A 91 7.20 -0.91 -25.67
CA GLY A 91 5.82 -1.25 -25.30
C GLY A 91 5.70 -2.63 -24.62
N GLU A 92 6.38 -3.64 -25.17
CA GLU A 92 6.44 -5.01 -24.62
C GLU A 92 7.13 -5.05 -23.23
N LEU A 93 8.21 -4.27 -23.06
CA LEU A 93 8.86 -4.10 -21.76
C LEU A 93 7.91 -3.46 -20.74
N HIS A 94 7.18 -2.42 -21.15
CA HIS A 94 6.21 -1.75 -20.27
C HIS A 94 5.04 -2.68 -19.90
N ASP A 95 4.59 -3.53 -20.83
CA ASP A 95 3.59 -4.57 -20.54
C ASP A 95 4.10 -5.56 -19.49
N THR A 96 5.35 -6.00 -19.61
CA THR A 96 5.97 -6.91 -18.65
C THR A 96 6.06 -6.28 -17.25
N ILE A 97 6.40 -4.99 -17.17
CA ILE A 97 6.45 -4.25 -15.90
C ILE A 97 5.06 -4.12 -15.29
N LEU A 98 4.06 -3.75 -16.09
CA LEU A 98 2.68 -3.62 -15.64
C LEU A 98 2.13 -4.95 -15.12
N ASP A 99 2.39 -6.05 -15.83
CA ASP A 99 1.98 -7.40 -15.44
C ASP A 99 2.69 -7.85 -14.15
N ALA A 100 3.98 -7.56 -13.99
CA ALA A 100 4.70 -7.86 -12.74
C ALA A 100 4.13 -7.10 -11.53
N ILE A 101 3.84 -5.81 -11.68
CA ILE A 101 3.20 -5.00 -10.62
C ILE A 101 1.81 -5.54 -10.29
N ALA A 102 1.03 -5.87 -11.31
CA ALA A 102 -0.31 -6.43 -11.14
C ALA A 102 -0.30 -7.81 -10.47
N GLN A 103 0.62 -8.69 -10.85
CA GLN A 103 0.77 -10.00 -10.22
C GLN A 103 1.24 -9.88 -8.77
N PHE A 104 2.03 -8.85 -8.44
CA PHE A 104 2.45 -8.58 -7.07
C PHE A 104 1.29 -8.14 -6.17
N SER A 105 0.21 -7.57 -6.72
CA SER A 105 -0.94 -7.15 -5.93
C SER A 105 -1.80 -8.32 -5.45
N VAL A 106 -1.84 -9.44 -6.18
CA VAL A 106 -2.62 -10.64 -5.82
C VAL A 106 -2.23 -11.21 -4.45
N PRO A 107 -0.95 -11.57 -4.18
CA PRO A 107 -0.56 -12.08 -2.86
C PRO A 107 -0.77 -11.04 -1.76
N VAL A 108 -0.62 -9.75 -2.05
CA VAL A 108 -0.92 -8.67 -1.09
C VAL A 108 -2.40 -8.66 -0.72
N VAL A 109 -3.29 -8.76 -1.69
CA VAL A 109 -4.74 -8.84 -1.47
C VAL A 109 -5.11 -10.09 -0.67
N VAL A 110 -4.49 -11.24 -0.97
CA VAL A 110 -4.69 -12.47 -0.21
C VAL A 110 -4.20 -12.32 1.24
N ALA A 111 -2.98 -11.81 1.44
CA ALA A 111 -2.41 -11.62 2.77
C ALA A 111 -3.27 -10.68 3.62
N ALA A 112 -3.69 -9.56 3.03
CA ALA A 112 -4.56 -8.61 3.69
C ALA A 112 -5.97 -9.17 3.95
N PHE A 113 -6.52 -10.00 3.05
CA PHE A 113 -7.79 -10.68 3.28
C PHE A 113 -7.70 -11.62 4.48
N ILE A 114 -6.64 -12.44 4.54
CA ILE A 114 -6.38 -13.35 5.65
C ILE A 114 -6.24 -12.55 6.95
N SER A 115 -5.47 -11.47 6.94
CA SER A 115 -5.23 -10.65 8.13
C SER A 115 -6.50 -9.99 8.66
N VAL A 116 -7.39 -9.50 7.77
CA VAL A 116 -8.68 -8.93 8.16
C VAL A 116 -9.64 -9.99 8.73
N HIS A 117 -9.51 -11.25 8.33
CA HIS A 117 -10.32 -12.37 8.83
C HIS A 117 -9.70 -13.10 10.03
N HIS A 118 -8.43 -12.83 10.34
CA HIS A 118 -7.81 -13.32 11.56
C HIS A 118 -8.50 -12.68 12.77
N ASP A 119 -8.65 -13.42 13.86
CA ASP A 119 -9.34 -12.94 15.06
C ASP A 119 -8.54 -11.77 15.66
N HIS A 120 -8.91 -10.54 15.26
CA HIS A 120 -8.42 -9.25 15.74
C HIS A 120 -6.93 -8.97 15.47
N PRO A 121 -6.57 -8.54 14.24
CA PRO A 121 -5.19 -8.19 13.92
C PRO A 121 -4.68 -7.02 14.81
N PRO A 122 -3.40 -7.05 15.24
CA PRO A 122 -2.74 -5.93 15.90
C PRO A 122 -2.82 -4.64 15.08
N PHE A 123 -2.74 -3.49 15.76
CA PHE A 123 -2.84 -2.19 15.06
C PHE A 123 -1.77 -1.98 14.01
N TYR A 124 -0.58 -2.56 14.24
CA TYR A 124 0.50 -2.56 13.28
C TYR A 124 0.09 -3.17 11.95
N GLU A 125 -0.42 -4.41 11.96
CA GLU A 125 -0.80 -5.13 10.74
C GLU A 125 -1.86 -4.37 9.97
N ILE A 126 -2.84 -3.80 10.68
CA ILE A 126 -3.90 -3.00 10.08
C ILE A 126 -3.34 -1.78 9.34
N ASP A 127 -2.48 -0.99 9.99
CA ASP A 127 -1.91 0.23 9.40
C ASP A 127 -0.95 -0.13 8.25
N PHE A 128 -0.18 -1.20 8.44
CA PHE A 128 0.72 -1.71 7.43
C PHE A 128 -0.03 -2.17 6.17
N ILE A 129 -1.10 -2.97 6.31
CA ILE A 129 -1.94 -3.44 5.21
C ILE A 129 -2.60 -2.28 4.48
N HIS A 130 -3.09 -1.28 5.21
CA HIS A 130 -3.69 -0.09 4.62
C HIS A 130 -2.65 0.68 3.76
N SER A 131 -1.47 0.96 4.30
CA SER A 131 -0.40 1.61 3.54
C SER A 131 0.09 0.76 2.37
N LEU A 132 0.21 -0.55 2.55
CA LEU A 132 0.63 -1.49 1.52
C LEU A 132 -0.36 -1.52 0.35
N THR A 133 -1.65 -1.68 0.61
CA THR A 133 -2.69 -1.69 -0.43
C THR A 133 -2.82 -0.35 -1.14
N THR A 134 -2.64 0.76 -0.42
CA THR A 134 -2.56 2.10 -1.00
C THR A 134 -1.35 2.21 -1.94
N MET A 135 -0.18 1.71 -1.51
CA MET A 135 1.03 1.67 -2.32
C MET A 135 0.82 0.86 -3.61
N GLN A 136 0.18 -0.31 -3.52
CA GLN A 136 -0.13 -1.15 -4.69
C GLN A 136 -1.03 -0.43 -5.70
N LEU A 137 -2.13 0.16 -5.22
CA LEU A 137 -3.07 0.90 -6.06
C LEU A 137 -2.39 2.08 -6.78
N LEU A 138 -1.60 2.86 -6.04
CA LEU A 138 -0.88 4.01 -6.58
C LEU A 138 0.21 3.59 -7.59
N SER A 139 0.88 2.47 -7.31
CA SER A 139 1.86 1.89 -8.23
C SER A 139 1.20 1.47 -9.55
N LEU A 140 0.08 0.74 -9.48
CA LEU A 140 -0.67 0.30 -10.65
C LEU A 140 -1.18 1.49 -11.46
N PHE A 141 -1.74 2.52 -10.81
CA PHE A 141 -2.16 3.74 -11.48
C PHE A 141 -1.01 4.45 -12.18
N SER A 142 0.14 4.60 -11.51
CA SER A 142 1.31 5.25 -12.08
C SER A 142 1.75 4.57 -13.39
N THR A 143 1.80 3.24 -13.42
CA THR A 143 2.19 2.49 -14.62
C THR A 143 1.08 2.36 -15.66
N ALA A 144 -0.19 2.32 -15.26
CA ALA A 144 -1.33 2.28 -16.17
C ALA A 144 -1.48 3.61 -16.93
N PHE A 145 -1.28 4.76 -16.26
CA PHE A 145 -1.25 6.05 -16.94
C PHE A 145 -0.16 6.10 -18.01
N THR A 146 1.05 5.62 -17.71
CA THR A 146 2.13 5.55 -18.70
C THR A 146 1.83 4.55 -19.82
N ALA A 147 1.20 3.42 -19.51
CA ALA A 147 0.84 2.39 -20.48
C ALA A 147 -0.12 2.92 -21.56
N SER A 148 -0.95 3.92 -21.22
CA SER A 148 -1.89 4.57 -22.16
C SER A 148 -1.20 5.29 -23.33
N ILE A 149 0.11 5.56 -23.24
CA ILE A 149 0.89 6.22 -24.30
C ILE A 149 1.03 5.34 -25.56
N PHE A 150 1.07 4.02 -25.40
CA PHE A 150 1.32 3.08 -26.50
C PHE A 150 0.06 2.61 -27.25
N ASP A 151 -1.11 3.14 -26.91
CA ASP A 151 -2.39 2.52 -27.24
C ASP A 151 -2.91 2.81 -28.68
N LYS A 152 -2.03 3.21 -29.62
CA LYS A 152 -2.40 3.49 -31.02
C LYS A 152 -1.51 2.73 -32.03
N PRO A 153 -2.07 2.05 -33.06
CA PRO A 153 -3.49 1.94 -33.43
C PRO A 153 -4.16 0.59 -33.06
N ARG A 154 -3.42 -0.41 -32.56
CA ARG A 154 -3.98 -1.71 -32.16
C ARG A 154 -3.86 -1.85 -30.66
N LYS A 155 -4.92 -1.42 -29.95
CA LYS A 155 -5.05 -1.57 -28.49
C LYS A 155 -4.72 -3.00 -28.12
N SER A 156 -3.69 -3.21 -27.30
CA SER A 156 -3.39 -4.53 -26.77
C SER A 156 -4.55 -4.92 -25.85
N THR A 157 -5.45 -5.77 -26.35
CA THR A 157 -6.62 -6.23 -25.59
C THR A 157 -6.18 -6.81 -24.24
N THR A 158 -5.03 -7.48 -24.20
CA THR A 158 -4.39 -7.98 -22.98
C THR A 158 -4.10 -6.86 -21.99
N ARG A 159 -3.51 -5.74 -22.42
CA ARG A 159 -3.18 -4.59 -21.55
C ARG A 159 -4.43 -3.98 -20.91
N ILE A 160 -5.50 -3.84 -21.69
CA ILE A 160 -6.77 -3.33 -21.17
C ILE A 160 -7.37 -4.30 -20.15
N ILE A 161 -7.36 -5.60 -20.46
CA ILE A 161 -7.86 -6.63 -19.55
C ILE A 161 -7.07 -6.61 -18.23
N VAL A 162 -5.74 -6.57 -18.29
CA VAL A 162 -4.87 -6.50 -17.11
C VAL A 162 -5.21 -5.25 -16.28
N ILE A 163 -5.21 -4.06 -16.89
CA ILE A 163 -5.51 -2.81 -16.16
C ILE A 163 -6.91 -2.86 -15.54
N CYS A 164 -7.92 -3.34 -16.26
CA CYS A 164 -9.28 -3.39 -15.75
C CYS A 164 -9.46 -4.43 -14.65
N VAL A 165 -8.97 -5.66 -14.83
CA VAL A 165 -9.15 -6.74 -13.87
C VAL A 165 -8.39 -6.46 -12.58
N TYR A 166 -7.09 -6.17 -12.68
CA TYR A 166 -6.27 -5.88 -11.50
C TYR A 166 -6.62 -4.54 -10.87
N GLY A 167 -6.96 -3.53 -11.69
CA GLY A 167 -7.42 -2.25 -11.18
C GLY A 167 -8.73 -2.35 -10.40
N LEU A 168 -9.69 -3.16 -10.85
CA LEU A 168 -10.92 -3.41 -10.11
C LEU A 168 -10.67 -4.24 -8.84
N LEU A 169 -9.77 -5.21 -8.90
CA LEU A 169 -9.40 -6.04 -7.75
C LEU A 169 -8.71 -5.21 -6.66
N ASP A 170 -7.69 -4.42 -7.01
CA ASP A 170 -6.96 -3.56 -6.07
C ASP A 170 -7.86 -2.46 -5.50
N LEU A 171 -8.66 -1.81 -6.35
CA LEU A 171 -9.59 -0.77 -5.91
C LEU A 171 -10.69 -1.34 -5.02
N GLY A 172 -11.29 -2.46 -5.41
CA GLY A 172 -12.34 -3.12 -4.63
C GLY A 172 -11.83 -3.54 -3.26
N PHE A 173 -10.61 -4.07 -3.21
CA PHE A 173 -9.98 -4.48 -1.97
C PHE A 173 -9.57 -3.30 -1.08
N TYR A 174 -8.99 -2.24 -1.66
CA TYR A 174 -8.71 -0.99 -0.95
C TYR A 174 -9.99 -0.40 -0.34
N ILE A 175 -11.08 -0.30 -1.12
CA ILE A 175 -12.38 0.14 -0.61
C ILE A 175 -12.88 -0.79 0.49
N GLY A 176 -12.70 -2.11 0.34
CA GLY A 176 -13.06 -3.11 1.33
C GLY A 176 -12.37 -2.88 2.68
N ILE A 177 -11.05 -2.68 2.69
CA ILE A 177 -10.29 -2.36 3.92
C ILE A 177 -10.77 -1.05 4.52
N VAL A 178 -10.89 0.02 3.73
CA VAL A 178 -11.33 1.31 4.28
C VAL A 178 -12.75 1.20 4.84
N MET A 179 -13.67 0.50 4.17
CA MET A 179 -15.02 0.27 4.68
C MET A 179 -15.03 -0.58 5.96
N TRP A 180 -14.21 -1.62 6.05
CA TRP A 180 -14.07 -2.44 7.25
C TRP A 180 -13.54 -1.63 8.44
N LEU A 181 -12.54 -0.78 8.20
CA LEU A 181 -12.04 0.16 9.21
C LEU A 181 -13.15 1.12 9.66
N LEU A 182 -14.03 1.53 8.76
CA LEU A 182 -15.10 2.48 9.04
C LEU A 182 -16.30 1.92 9.80
N THR A 183 -16.64 0.65 9.63
CA THR A 183 -17.78 0.04 10.35
C THR A 183 -17.52 -0.16 11.84
N THR A 184 -16.37 0.28 12.34
CA THR A 184 -15.92 0.08 13.72
C THR A 184 -15.77 1.39 14.54
N PRO A 185 -16.71 2.37 14.47
CA PRO A 185 -16.55 3.72 15.03
C PRO A 185 -16.36 3.77 16.56
N GLY A 186 -17.01 2.88 17.31
CA GLY A 186 -16.87 2.81 18.77
C GLY A 186 -15.45 2.45 19.21
N ARG A 187 -14.78 1.57 18.47
CA ARG A 187 -13.44 1.10 18.82
C ARG A 187 -12.37 2.15 18.53
N TRP A 188 -12.58 3.10 17.62
CA TRP A 188 -11.59 4.14 17.32
C TRP A 188 -11.32 5.11 18.47
N ALA A 189 -12.34 5.47 19.23
CA ALA A 189 -12.17 6.31 20.41
C ALA A 189 -11.27 5.62 21.45
N VAL A 190 -11.54 4.33 21.69
CA VAL A 190 -10.75 3.44 22.55
C VAL A 190 -9.32 3.29 22.05
N ILE A 191 -9.12 3.06 20.75
CA ILE A 191 -7.79 2.94 20.13
C ILE A 191 -6.99 4.23 20.27
N ASN A 192 -7.61 5.39 20.06
CA ASN A 192 -6.92 6.68 20.21
C ASN A 192 -6.60 7.02 21.65
N GLU A 193 -7.46 6.65 22.61
CA GLU A 193 -7.14 6.75 24.02
C GLU A 193 -5.99 5.81 24.42
N LEU A 194 -6.04 4.56 23.95
CA LEU A 194 -4.98 3.57 24.16
C LEU A 194 -3.64 4.03 23.57
N GLY A 195 -3.64 4.57 22.35
CA GLY A 195 -2.46 5.13 21.70
C GLY A 195 -1.87 6.31 22.47
N LYS A 196 -2.72 7.22 22.98
CA LYS A 196 -2.26 8.35 23.84
C LYS A 196 -1.70 7.85 25.17
N ALA A 197 -2.36 6.88 25.80
CA ALA A 197 -1.89 6.28 27.03
C ALA A 197 -0.52 5.62 26.83
N CYS A 198 -0.38 4.80 25.78
CA CYS A 198 0.88 4.14 25.45
C CYS A 198 2.01 5.13 25.11
N ASN A 199 1.73 6.23 24.40
CA ASN A 199 2.72 7.28 24.09
C ASN A 199 3.26 8.01 25.33
N THR A 200 2.59 7.86 26.49
CA THR A 200 3.09 8.42 27.75
C THR A 200 4.17 7.53 28.38
N TYR A 201 4.23 6.24 28.01
CA TYR A 201 5.12 5.23 28.60
C TYR A 201 6.24 4.76 27.66
N GLY A 202 6.17 5.12 26.38
CA GLY A 202 7.25 5.02 25.40
C GLY A 202 7.04 6.10 24.34
N ASN A 203 8.04 6.43 23.53
CA ASN A 203 7.85 7.32 22.36
C ASN A 203 7.04 6.61 21.26
N THR A 204 5.87 6.11 21.62
CA THR A 204 5.01 5.27 20.80
C THR A 204 4.21 6.20 19.89
N LEU A 205 4.53 6.15 18.60
CA LEU A 205 3.74 6.85 17.59
C LEU A 205 2.27 6.51 17.77
N LEU A 206 1.43 7.55 17.85
CA LEU A 206 0.01 7.38 17.63
C LEU A 206 -0.17 6.68 16.28
N PRO A 207 -1.09 5.71 16.16
CA PRO A 207 -1.43 5.14 14.87
C PRO A 207 -1.68 6.28 13.86
N GLY A 208 -1.19 6.14 12.63
CA GLY A 208 -1.40 7.14 11.56
C GLY A 208 -2.88 7.43 11.29
N PHE A 209 -3.78 6.63 11.88
CA PHE A 209 -5.23 6.77 11.89
C PHE A 209 -5.77 8.09 12.45
N GLY A 210 -4.99 8.89 13.19
CA GLY A 210 -5.43 10.20 13.70
C GLY A 210 -5.97 11.14 12.61
N ILE A 211 -5.45 11.03 11.38
CA ILE A 211 -5.92 11.82 10.22
C ILE A 211 -7.32 11.37 9.74
N PHE A 212 -7.69 10.11 9.96
CA PHE A 212 -8.98 9.55 9.54
C PHE A 212 -10.11 9.89 10.51
N GLN A 213 -9.81 10.20 11.78
CA GLN A 213 -10.84 10.60 12.74
C GLN A 213 -11.39 12.01 12.48
N GLU A 214 -10.57 12.92 11.94
CA GLU A 214 -10.93 14.34 11.80
C GLU A 214 -11.55 14.71 10.43
N ARG A 215 -11.35 13.88 9.40
CA ARG A 215 -12.01 14.02 8.09
C ARG A 215 -13.04 12.92 7.90
N SER A 216 -14.28 13.31 7.53
CA SER A 216 -15.31 12.37 7.08
C SER A 216 -14.72 11.45 6.02
N VAL A 217 -14.47 10.20 6.38
CA VAL A 217 -13.79 9.21 5.55
C VAL A 217 -14.66 8.82 4.35
N VAL A 218 -15.97 8.99 4.44
CA VAL A 218 -16.88 9.02 3.28
C VAL A 218 -16.38 10.05 2.26
N GLY A 219 -15.94 11.23 2.70
CA GLY A 219 -15.31 12.24 1.86
C GLY A 219 -13.94 11.83 1.31
N THR A 220 -13.17 10.98 2.00
CA THR A 220 -11.89 10.45 1.49
C THR A 220 -12.12 9.38 0.42
N ILE A 221 -13.01 8.41 0.65
CA ILE A 221 -13.37 7.39 -0.35
C ILE A 221 -14.07 8.03 -1.55
N PHE A 222 -15.09 8.86 -1.31
CA PHE A 222 -15.78 9.61 -2.36
C PHE A 222 -14.81 10.58 -3.04
N GLY A 223 -13.85 11.13 -2.30
CA GLY A 223 -12.75 11.94 -2.84
C GLY A 223 -11.85 11.15 -3.77
N VAL A 224 -11.39 9.95 -3.40
CA VAL A 224 -10.56 9.09 -4.25
C VAL A 224 -11.34 8.64 -5.49
N ILE A 225 -12.58 8.17 -5.32
CA ILE A 225 -13.43 7.75 -6.43
C ILE A 225 -13.74 8.93 -7.35
N MET A 226 -14.08 10.10 -6.82
CA MET A 226 -14.29 11.31 -7.61
C MET A 226 -13.00 11.81 -8.25
N ILE A 227 -11.83 11.69 -7.61
CA ILE A 227 -10.55 12.05 -8.23
C ILE A 227 -10.23 11.06 -9.36
N CYS A 228 -10.49 9.77 -9.20
CA CYS A 228 -10.29 8.78 -10.25
C CYS A 228 -11.27 8.98 -11.41
N VAL A 229 -12.58 9.14 -11.13
CA VAL A 229 -13.65 9.29 -12.13
C VAL A 229 -13.65 10.69 -12.73
N ALA A 230 -13.68 11.75 -11.93
CA ALA A 230 -13.61 13.12 -12.42
C ALA A 230 -12.23 13.44 -12.98
N GLY A 231 -11.15 12.86 -12.45
CA GLY A 231 -9.82 12.98 -13.06
C GLY A 231 -9.76 12.32 -14.42
N SER A 232 -10.23 11.07 -14.59
CA SER A 232 -10.28 10.42 -15.90
C SER A 232 -11.24 11.12 -16.88
N LEU A 233 -12.38 11.62 -16.40
CA LEU A 233 -13.32 12.42 -17.20
C LEU A 233 -12.75 13.79 -17.58
N ALA A 234 -12.13 14.52 -16.64
CA ALA A 234 -11.48 15.80 -16.89
C ALA A 234 -10.28 15.64 -17.83
N VAL A 235 -9.50 14.57 -17.67
CA VAL A 235 -8.41 14.19 -18.56
C VAL A 235 -8.94 13.93 -19.98
N ALA A 236 -10.05 13.20 -20.12
CA ALA A 236 -10.69 12.96 -21.41
C ALA A 236 -11.22 14.26 -22.04
N VAL A 237 -11.84 15.14 -21.24
CA VAL A 237 -12.37 16.43 -21.69
C VAL A 237 -11.26 17.41 -22.08
N VAL A 238 -10.20 17.55 -21.27
CA VAL A 238 -9.04 18.39 -21.57
C VAL A 238 -8.30 17.88 -22.81
N ALA A 239 -8.14 16.57 -22.95
CA ALA A 239 -7.55 15.98 -24.15
C ALA A 239 -8.41 16.26 -25.40
N ALA A 240 -9.73 16.20 -25.29
CA ALA A 240 -10.65 16.50 -26.39
C ALA A 240 -10.72 18.00 -26.74
N CYS A 241 -10.69 18.89 -25.74
CA CYS A 241 -10.90 20.33 -25.92
C CYS A 241 -9.62 21.10 -26.24
N CYS A 242 -8.47 20.72 -25.68
CA CYS A 242 -7.29 21.59 -25.65
C CYS A 242 -6.13 21.13 -26.55
N ASN A 243 -6.31 20.06 -27.34
CA ASN A 243 -5.23 19.44 -28.12
C ASN A 243 -3.96 19.22 -27.26
N VAL A 244 -4.17 18.92 -25.98
CA VAL A 244 -3.09 18.77 -25.00
C VAL A 244 -2.34 17.50 -25.33
N ASN A 245 -1.01 17.59 -25.30
CA ASN A 245 -0.16 16.43 -25.54
C ASN A 245 -0.40 15.38 -24.43
N TRP A 246 -1.07 14.29 -24.79
CA TRP A 246 -1.45 13.20 -23.88
C TRP A 246 -0.27 12.66 -23.06
N ILE A 247 0.94 12.65 -23.62
CA ILE A 247 2.16 12.19 -22.94
C ILE A 247 2.45 13.02 -21.68
N TRP A 248 2.25 14.34 -21.73
CA TRP A 248 2.45 15.22 -20.57
C TRP A 248 1.44 14.95 -19.47
N LEU A 249 0.17 14.78 -19.86
CA LEU A 249 -0.91 14.52 -18.91
C LEU A 249 -0.73 13.16 -18.20
N ALA A 250 -0.40 12.12 -18.97
CA ALA A 250 -0.01 10.81 -18.43
C ALA A 250 1.21 10.92 -17.49
N GLY A 251 2.22 11.72 -17.86
CA GLY A 251 3.38 11.98 -17.02
C GLY A 251 3.07 12.65 -15.67
N LEU A 252 2.19 13.66 -15.65
CA LEU A 252 1.78 14.34 -14.41
C LEU A 252 0.97 13.42 -13.49
N MET A 253 0.01 12.67 -14.04
CA MET A 253 -0.77 11.70 -13.26
C MET A 253 0.13 10.61 -12.71
N SER A 254 1.04 10.08 -13.54
CA SER A 254 2.02 9.08 -13.12
C SER A 254 2.95 9.61 -12.01
N LEU A 255 3.38 10.87 -12.09
CA LEU A 255 4.18 11.52 -11.05
C LEU A 255 3.41 11.65 -9.73
N ALA A 256 2.17 12.12 -9.77
CA ALA A 256 1.34 12.27 -8.57
C ALA A 256 1.14 10.92 -7.85
N SER A 257 0.82 9.87 -8.62
CA SER A 257 0.70 8.51 -8.09
C SER A 257 2.02 7.98 -7.53
N SER A 258 3.14 8.20 -8.22
CA SER A 258 4.47 7.81 -7.73
C SER A 258 4.86 8.51 -6.43
N ILE A 259 4.54 9.80 -6.26
CA ILE A 259 4.79 10.53 -5.02
C ILE A 259 3.99 9.91 -3.88
N GLY A 260 2.69 9.65 -4.09
CA GLY A 260 1.85 9.02 -3.08
C GLY A 260 2.37 7.63 -2.69
N MET A 261 2.77 6.82 -3.66
CA MET A 261 3.37 5.50 -3.42
C MET A 261 4.64 5.59 -2.56
N VAL A 262 5.53 6.56 -2.83
CA VAL A 262 6.74 6.78 -2.01
C VAL A 262 6.39 7.22 -0.60
N VAL A 263 5.38 8.07 -0.43
CA VAL A 263 4.91 8.48 0.91
C VAL A 263 4.42 7.26 1.70
N GLU A 264 3.64 6.36 1.10
CA GLU A 264 3.19 5.13 1.76
C GLU A 264 4.34 4.18 2.10
N LEU A 265 5.34 4.04 1.21
CA LEU A 265 6.54 3.26 1.50
C LEU A 265 7.33 3.82 2.70
N LEU A 266 7.47 5.15 2.78
CA LEU A 266 8.13 5.81 3.91
C LEU A 266 7.33 5.65 5.21
N LYS A 267 5.99 5.67 5.14
CA LYS A 267 5.13 5.37 6.29
C LYS A 267 5.34 3.94 6.78
N MET A 268 5.30 2.95 5.89
CA MET A 268 5.55 1.55 6.25
C MET A 268 6.92 1.36 6.90
N LYS A 269 7.96 2.02 6.38
CA LYS A 269 9.29 2.02 7.00
C LYS A 269 9.27 2.63 8.41
N SER A 270 8.68 3.81 8.57
CA SER A 270 8.57 4.48 9.86
C SER A 270 7.81 3.63 10.88
N LEU A 271 6.74 2.96 10.43
CA LEU A 271 5.93 2.07 11.25
C LEU A 271 6.74 0.85 11.71
N ARG A 272 7.49 0.22 10.80
CA ARG A 272 8.41 -0.88 11.10
C ARG A 272 9.50 -0.49 12.11
N ASP A 273 10.12 0.67 11.92
CA ASP A 273 11.14 1.18 12.84
C ASP A 273 10.57 1.45 14.25
N SER A 274 9.30 1.84 14.32
CA SER A 274 8.59 2.09 15.59
C SER A 274 8.28 0.79 16.32
N ILE A 275 7.72 -0.21 15.63
CA ILE A 275 7.43 -1.52 16.23
C ILE A 275 8.70 -2.20 16.69
N ARG A 276 9.79 -2.12 15.90
CA ARG A 276 11.08 -2.65 16.32
C ARG A 276 11.55 -2.05 17.65
N GLY A 277 11.26 -0.77 17.89
CA GLY A 277 11.56 -0.11 19.17
C GLY A 277 10.70 -0.61 20.33
N ILE A 278 9.46 -1.06 20.07
CA ILE A 278 8.49 -1.52 21.06
C ILE A 278 8.69 -3.01 21.38
N ALA A 279 8.75 -3.85 20.34
CA ALA A 279 8.88 -5.30 20.46
C ALA A 279 10.31 -5.73 20.88
N GLY A 280 11.32 -4.89 20.61
CA GLY A 280 12.69 -5.15 21.06
C GLY A 280 13.25 -6.45 20.47
N SER A 281 13.52 -7.44 21.33
CA SER A 281 14.00 -8.77 20.92
C SER A 281 12.94 -9.62 20.24
N ASP A 282 11.67 -9.32 20.48
CA ASP A 282 10.54 -10.13 20.04
C ASP A 282 10.03 -9.66 18.66
N PHE A 283 10.81 -8.83 17.97
CA PHE A 283 10.47 -8.29 16.67
C PHE A 283 10.73 -9.33 15.55
N GLU A 284 9.66 -9.93 15.04
CA GLU A 284 9.72 -11.09 14.14
C GLU A 284 10.04 -10.72 12.67
N ASP A 285 9.87 -9.45 12.25
CA ASP A 285 10.08 -9.04 10.84
C ASP A 285 11.54 -9.07 10.34
N ASN A 286 12.49 -9.47 11.18
CA ASN A 286 13.88 -9.63 10.74
C ASN A 286 14.14 -10.99 10.07
N ASP A 287 13.17 -11.90 10.10
CA ASP A 287 13.32 -13.23 9.54
C ASP A 287 12.90 -13.31 8.07
N TRP A 288 13.53 -14.24 7.36
CA TRP A 288 13.24 -14.56 5.95
C TRP A 288 12.27 -15.73 5.86
N GLY A 289 11.06 -15.46 5.37
CA GLY A 289 10.11 -16.49 4.97
C GLY A 289 10.32 -17.00 3.54
N PHE A 290 9.85 -18.22 3.25
CA PHE A 290 9.85 -18.78 1.89
C PHE A 290 9.10 -17.88 0.90
N ALA A 291 7.95 -17.34 1.31
CA ALA A 291 7.14 -16.43 0.50
C ALA A 291 7.92 -15.17 0.10
N GLN A 292 8.76 -14.64 1.00
CA GLN A 292 9.59 -13.46 0.72
C GLN A 292 10.63 -13.73 -0.37
N VAL A 293 11.26 -14.91 -0.34
CA VAL A 293 12.23 -15.32 -1.38
C VAL A 293 11.53 -15.48 -2.72
N VAL A 294 10.37 -16.14 -2.75
CA VAL A 294 9.56 -16.32 -3.97
C VAL A 294 9.10 -14.96 -4.54
N ALA A 295 8.73 -14.01 -3.67
CA ALA A 295 8.32 -12.67 -4.09
C ALA A 295 9.42 -11.91 -4.86
N MET A 296 10.70 -12.18 -4.60
CA MET A 296 11.80 -11.59 -5.37
C MET A 296 11.83 -12.11 -6.83
N PHE A 297 11.40 -13.35 -7.06
CA PHE A 297 11.37 -13.94 -8.40
C PHE A 297 10.27 -13.33 -9.30
N LEU A 298 9.25 -12.67 -8.73
CA LEU A 298 8.26 -11.94 -9.50
C LEU A 298 8.87 -10.80 -10.34
N TRP A 299 10.06 -10.32 -9.96
CA TRP A 299 10.76 -9.26 -10.68
C TRP A 299 11.70 -9.78 -11.79
N VAL A 300 11.92 -11.10 -11.89
CA VAL A 300 12.79 -11.71 -12.92
C VAL A 300 12.36 -11.38 -14.35
N PRO A 301 11.07 -11.47 -14.73
CA PRO A 301 10.63 -11.10 -16.06
C PRO A 301 10.98 -9.65 -16.43
N VAL A 302 10.93 -8.72 -15.46
CA VAL A 302 11.31 -7.32 -15.66
C VAL A 302 12.80 -7.22 -15.98
N TYR A 303 13.67 -7.89 -15.22
CA TYR A 303 15.11 -7.88 -15.49
C TYR A 303 15.45 -8.49 -16.85
N VAL A 304 14.80 -9.59 -17.22
CA VAL A 304 14.96 -10.24 -18.54
C VAL A 304 14.50 -9.30 -19.65
N GLY A 305 13.35 -8.64 -19.49
CA GLY A 305 12.84 -7.68 -20.46
C GLY A 305 13.78 -6.47 -20.65
N VAL A 306 14.34 -5.94 -19.56
CA VAL A 306 15.34 -4.86 -19.62
C VAL A 306 16.58 -5.33 -20.37
N TYR A 307 17.09 -6.52 -20.06
CA TYR A 307 18.24 -7.09 -20.75
C TYR A 307 17.97 -7.25 -22.26
N GLN A 308 16.83 -7.82 -22.63
CA GLN A 308 16.45 -7.99 -24.02
C GLN A 308 16.33 -6.66 -24.76
N TYR A 309 15.82 -5.60 -24.12
CA TYR A 309 15.72 -4.27 -24.72
C TYR A 309 17.09 -3.64 -25.05
N TYR A 310 18.09 -3.82 -24.18
CA TYR A 310 19.42 -3.22 -24.37
C TYR A 310 20.36 -4.04 -25.25
N PHE A 311 20.23 -5.37 -25.26
CA PHE A 311 21.22 -6.27 -25.87
C PHE A 311 20.72 -7.01 -27.13
N SER A 312 19.47 -6.79 -27.58
CA SER A 312 18.90 -7.40 -28.81
C SER A 312 18.64 -6.41 -29.94
#